data_AF-A0A2S8VD38-F1
#
_entry.id   AF-A0A2S8VD38-F1
#
_cell.length_a   1.000
_cell.length_b   1.000
_cell.length_c   1.000
_cell.angle_alpha   90.00
_cell.angle_beta   90.00
_cell.angle_gamma   90.00
#
_symmetry.space_group_name_H-M   'P 1'
#
loop_
_entity.id
_entity.type
_entity.pdbx_description
1 polymer ?
#
loop_
_entity_poly.entity_id
_entity_poly.type
_entity_poly.pdbx_seq_one_letter_code
_entity_poly.pdbx_strand_id
1 'polypeptide(L)'
;MVAPASQEPPPGDGGWSRPALVRTSVIPIALGGRPLKQRWLAAVGAAGLMATIGEMAFRWGVWWFWLVVPSGFACFIGYRLIRKGFVRLADLINVESDPSGRVYLTTLSGDCPVCNGEVKLKGVGPKQHIKTVIQCTADSTHRWEFDPARLDKL
;
A
#
# COMPACT_ATOMS: atom_id res chain seq x y z
N MET A 1 29.22 -24.69 -22.09
CA MET A 1 28.58 -23.51 -21.48
C MET A 1 27.66 -24.04 -20.39
N VAL A 2 28.06 -23.88 -19.13
CA VAL A 2 27.33 -24.43 -17.97
C VAL A 2 26.18 -23.48 -17.66
N ALA A 3 24.95 -23.98 -17.73
CA ALA A 3 23.77 -23.23 -17.30
C ALA A 3 23.87 -22.96 -15.78
N PRO A 4 23.66 -21.72 -15.30
CA PRO A 4 23.63 -21.49 -13.86
C PRO A 4 22.42 -22.22 -13.27
N ALA A 5 22.72 -23.11 -12.33
CA ALA A 5 21.73 -23.90 -11.61
C ALA A 5 20.69 -22.99 -10.95
N SER A 6 19.43 -23.19 -11.32
CA SER A 6 18.27 -22.63 -10.63
C SER A 6 18.26 -23.15 -9.19
N GLN A 7 18.65 -22.31 -8.24
CA GLN A 7 18.50 -22.60 -6.82
C GLN A 7 17.03 -22.46 -6.45
N GLU A 8 16.38 -23.58 -6.13
CA GLU A 8 15.07 -23.58 -5.48
C GLU A 8 15.19 -22.93 -4.08
N PRO A 9 14.21 -22.12 -3.64
CA PRO A 9 14.25 -21.53 -2.31
C PRO A 9 14.09 -22.64 -1.25
N PRO A 10 14.94 -22.67 -0.19
CA PRO A 10 14.87 -23.71 0.83
C PRO A 10 13.57 -23.59 1.64
N PRO A 11 12.92 -24.72 1.99
CA PRO A 11 11.77 -24.73 2.87
C PRO A 11 12.25 -24.63 4.31
N GLY A 12 11.70 -23.66 5.06
CA GLY A 12 11.93 -23.52 6.50
C GLY A 12 13.01 -22.51 6.85
N ASP A 13 12.57 -21.38 7.40
CA ASP A 13 13.12 -20.60 8.52
C ASP A 13 14.66 -20.43 8.66
N GLY A 14 15.41 -20.49 7.55
CA GLY A 14 16.86 -20.32 7.51
C GLY A 14 17.42 -19.73 6.21
N GLY A 15 16.58 -19.17 5.34
CA GLY A 15 16.98 -18.70 4.01
C GLY A 15 16.97 -17.17 3.88
N TRP A 16 18.17 -16.59 3.74
CA TRP A 16 18.45 -15.17 3.42
C TRP A 16 17.94 -14.14 4.45
N SER A 17 18.87 -13.33 5.01
CA SER A 17 18.51 -12.16 5.81
C SER A 17 17.56 -11.26 5.01
N ARG A 18 16.36 -10.99 5.54
CA ARG A 18 15.36 -10.16 4.85
C ARG A 18 15.99 -8.82 4.45
N PRO A 19 15.75 -8.33 3.22
CA PRO A 19 16.26 -7.04 2.81
C PRO A 19 15.74 -5.94 3.74
N ALA A 20 16.64 -5.04 4.17
CA ALA A 20 16.24 -3.84 4.88
C ALA A 20 15.53 -2.92 3.88
N LEU A 21 14.23 -2.68 4.11
CA LEU A 21 13.47 -1.71 3.34
C LEU A 21 13.75 -0.31 3.89
N VAL A 22 14.27 0.56 3.04
CA VAL A 22 14.52 1.96 3.35
C VAL A 22 13.48 2.81 2.62
N ARG A 23 12.99 3.84 3.31
CA ARG A 23 12.12 4.85 2.72
C ARG A 23 12.98 5.75 1.83
N THR A 24 12.83 5.62 0.51
CA THR A 24 13.56 6.46 -0.46
C THR A 24 12.88 7.80 -0.69
N SER A 25 11.56 7.86 -0.48
CA SER A 25 10.80 9.10 -0.54
C SER A 25 9.70 9.11 0.53
N VAL A 26 9.50 10.28 1.13
CA VAL A 26 8.39 10.55 2.06
C VAL A 26 7.80 11.90 1.69
N ILE A 27 6.62 11.89 1.07
CA ILE A 27 5.93 13.10 0.61
C ILE A 27 4.70 13.28 1.51
N PRO A 28 4.66 14.32 2.37
CA PRO A 28 3.48 14.58 3.18
C PRO A 28 2.31 14.99 2.30
N ILE A 29 1.14 14.35 2.50
CA ILE A 29 -0.08 14.82 1.84
C ILE A 29 -0.65 15.97 2.65
N ALA A 30 -0.63 17.17 2.07
CA ALA A 30 -1.29 18.33 2.63
C ALA A 30 -2.38 18.83 1.68
N LEU A 31 -3.55 19.14 2.23
CA LEU A 31 -4.65 19.77 1.48
C LEU A 31 -4.77 21.21 1.97
N GLY A 32 -4.52 22.19 1.09
CA GLY A 32 -4.56 23.62 1.45
C GLY A 32 -3.59 24.01 2.57
N GLY A 33 -2.39 23.42 2.60
CA GLY A 33 -1.36 23.68 3.62
C GLY A 33 -1.60 22.99 4.98
N ARG A 34 -2.70 22.25 5.15
CA ARG A 34 -2.97 21.45 6.36
C ARG A 34 -2.64 19.98 6.12
N PRO A 35 -1.96 19.29 7.05
CA PRO A 35 -1.66 17.88 6.89
C PRO A 35 -2.96 17.07 6.86
N LEU A 36 -3.12 16.26 5.83
CA LEU A 36 -4.29 15.42 5.65
C LEU A 36 -4.26 14.33 6.71
N LYS A 37 -5.33 14.23 7.49
CA LYS A 37 -5.47 13.22 8.54
C LYS A 37 -6.27 12.03 8.03
N GLN A 38 -5.85 10.82 8.40
CA GLN A 38 -6.56 9.58 8.04
C GLN A 38 -8.04 9.57 8.46
N ARG A 39 -8.35 10.15 9.63
CA ARG A 39 -9.72 10.29 10.13
C ARG A 39 -10.57 11.25 9.29
N TRP A 40 -9.97 12.32 8.77
CA TRP A 40 -10.65 13.24 7.88
C TRP A 40 -10.96 12.57 6.54
N LEU A 41 -10.01 11.80 6.00
CA LEU A 41 -10.22 11.03 4.77
C LEU A 41 -11.39 10.04 4.91
N ALA A 42 -11.41 9.28 6.02
CA ALA A 42 -12.49 8.35 6.33
C ALA A 42 -13.84 9.06 6.55
N ALA A 43 -13.85 10.16 7.31
CA ALA A 43 -15.06 10.92 7.61
C ALA A 43 -15.68 11.57 6.37
N VAL A 44 -14.86 12.18 5.51
CA VAL A 44 -15.32 12.78 4.25
C VAL A 44 -15.84 11.70 3.30
N GLY A 45 -15.13 10.57 3.19
CA GLY A 45 -15.61 9.45 2.39
C GLY A 45 -16.95 8.88 2.90
N ALA A 46 -17.10 8.71 4.22
CA ALA A 46 -18.34 8.25 4.82
C ALA A 46 -19.49 9.26 4.62
N ALA A 47 -19.23 10.56 4.80
CA ALA A 47 -20.21 11.61 4.57
C ALA A 47 -20.66 11.66 3.10
N GLY A 48 -19.72 11.52 2.15
CA GLY A 48 -20.03 11.44 0.72
C GLY A 48 -20.91 10.23 0.37
N LEU A 49 -20.61 9.06 0.96
CA LEU A 49 -21.45 7.86 0.80
C LEU A 49 -22.88 8.07 1.36
N MET A 50 -23.01 8.70 2.53
CA MET A 50 -24.32 9.02 3.11
C MET A 50 -25.11 10.02 2.24
N ALA A 51 -24.43 11.02 1.68
CA ALA A 51 -25.06 11.98 0.77
C ALA A 51 -25.62 11.28 -0.49
N THR A 52 -24.88 10.31 -1.05
CA THR A 52 -25.36 9.52 -2.20
C THR A 52 -26.54 8.62 -1.89
N ILE A 53 -26.68 8.11 -0.65
CA ILE A 53 -27.89 7.37 -0.24
C ILE A 53 -29.10 8.31 -0.27
N GLY A 54 -28.95 9.52 0.25
CA GLY A 54 -30.00 10.55 0.20
C GLY A 54 -30.35 10.95 -1.23
N GLU A 55 -29.35 11.07 -2.11
CA GLU A 55 -29.55 11.44 -3.51
C GLU A 55 -30.22 10.32 -4.31
N MET A 56 -29.82 9.05 -4.13
CA MET A 56 -30.49 7.90 -4.75
C MET A 56 -31.97 7.78 -4.34
N ALA A 57 -32.27 8.08 -3.07
CA ALA A 57 -33.63 8.02 -2.55
C ALA A 57 -34.55 9.12 -3.14
N PHE A 58 -33.97 10.23 -3.62
CA PHE A 58 -34.72 11.39 -4.10
C PHE A 58 -34.65 11.59 -5.62
N ARG A 59 -33.54 11.21 -6.27
CA ARG A 59 -33.27 11.37 -7.71
C ARG A 59 -32.63 10.11 -8.29
N TRP A 60 -33.38 9.44 -9.15
CA TRP A 60 -32.96 8.24 -9.90
C TRP A 60 -32.10 8.60 -11.13
N GLY A 61 -31.05 9.40 -10.93
CA GLY A 61 -30.13 9.85 -11.99
C GLY A 61 -28.75 9.21 -11.86
N VAL A 62 -28.10 8.86 -12.98
CA VAL A 62 -26.77 8.19 -13.01
C VAL A 62 -25.64 9.04 -12.37
N TRP A 63 -25.90 10.29 -12.02
CA TRP A 63 -24.94 11.22 -11.42
C TRP A 63 -24.40 10.78 -10.04
N TRP A 64 -25.15 9.99 -9.28
CA TRP A 64 -24.68 9.48 -7.99
C TRP A 64 -23.37 8.69 -8.09
N PHE A 65 -23.09 8.08 -9.26
CA PHE A 65 -21.86 7.31 -9.48
C PHE A 65 -20.60 8.17 -9.33
N TRP A 66 -20.67 9.43 -9.77
CA TRP A 66 -19.57 10.39 -9.66
C TRP A 66 -19.26 10.79 -8.22
N LEU A 67 -20.22 10.64 -7.29
CA LEU A 67 -20.00 10.86 -5.86
C LEU A 67 -19.62 9.56 -5.13
N VAL A 68 -20.28 8.44 -5.44
CA VAL A 68 -20.07 7.15 -4.75
C VAL A 68 -18.65 6.64 -4.94
N VAL A 69 -18.13 6.65 -6.17
CA VAL A 69 -16.82 6.06 -6.47
C VAL A 69 -15.68 6.76 -5.71
N PRO A 70 -15.48 8.09 -5.82
CA PRO A 70 -14.40 8.76 -5.09
C PRO A 70 -14.64 8.75 -3.58
N SER A 71 -15.88 8.85 -3.11
CA SER A 71 -16.21 8.79 -1.67
C SER A 71 -15.93 7.41 -1.08
N GLY A 72 -16.30 6.35 -1.80
CA GLY A 72 -16.01 4.97 -1.44
C GLY A 72 -14.51 4.70 -1.40
N PHE A 73 -13.76 5.20 -2.39
CA PHE A 73 -12.31 5.08 -2.44
C PHE A 73 -11.64 5.82 -1.27
N ALA A 74 -12.05 7.06 -0.98
CA ALA A 74 -11.53 7.83 0.16
C ALA A 74 -11.87 7.17 1.50
N CYS A 75 -13.10 6.66 1.66
CA CYS A 75 -13.51 5.94 2.86
C CYS A 75 -12.68 4.66 3.05
N PHE A 76 -12.50 3.88 1.99
CA PHE A 76 -11.72 2.65 2.01
C PHE A 76 -10.26 2.90 2.40
N ILE A 77 -9.59 3.87 1.76
CA ILE A 77 -8.21 4.22 2.09
C ILE A 77 -8.12 4.72 3.52
N GLY A 78 -9.01 5.62 3.94
CA GLY A 78 -9.01 6.19 5.29
C GLY A 78 -9.18 5.11 6.36
N TYR A 79 -10.14 4.20 6.16
CA TYR A 79 -10.37 3.07 7.07
C TYR A 79 -9.16 2.13 7.14
N ARG A 80 -8.56 1.80 5.99
CA ARG A 80 -7.39 0.93 5.93
C ARG A 80 -6.16 1.56 6.61
N LEU A 81 -5.95 2.86 6.44
CA LEU A 81 -4.93 3.62 7.16
C LEU A 81 -5.17 3.61 8.67
N ILE A 82 -6.41 3.84 9.12
CA ILE A 82 -6.75 3.78 10.55
C ILE A 82 -6.45 2.40 11.15
N ARG A 83 -6.75 1.32 10.40
CA ARG A 83 -6.62 -0.05 10.90
C ARG A 83 -5.20 -0.61 10.83
N LYS A 84 -4.42 -0.25 9.81
CA LYS A 84 -3.11 -0.87 9.52
C LYS A 84 -1.95 0.12 9.49
N GLY A 85 -2.20 1.43 9.47
CA GLY A 85 -1.18 2.46 9.26
C GLY A 85 -0.60 2.48 7.83
N PHE A 86 -1.02 1.56 6.96
CA PHE A 86 -0.39 1.30 5.68
C PHE A 86 -1.42 0.86 4.63
N VAL A 87 -1.35 1.48 3.47
CA VAL A 87 -2.11 1.13 2.27
C VAL A 87 -1.20 1.21 1.07
N ARG A 88 -1.13 0.13 0.29
CA ARG A 88 -0.47 0.18 -1.01
C ARG A 88 -1.46 0.63 -2.08
N LEU A 89 -1.13 1.71 -2.78
CA LEU A 89 -1.94 2.22 -3.90
C LEU A 89 -1.53 1.58 -5.23
N ALA A 90 -0.23 1.45 -5.47
CA ALA A 90 0.35 0.87 -6.67
C ALA A 90 1.67 0.15 -6.34
N ASP A 91 2.24 -0.61 -7.28
CA ASP A 91 3.52 -1.33 -7.07
C ASP A 91 4.74 -0.38 -6.86
N LEU A 92 4.53 0.94 -6.92
CA LEU A 92 5.58 1.95 -6.73
C LEU A 92 5.30 2.92 -5.56
N ILE A 93 4.04 3.03 -5.12
CA ILE A 93 3.62 4.07 -4.18
C ILE A 93 2.79 3.44 -3.06
N ASN A 94 3.24 3.71 -1.84
CA ASN A 94 2.55 3.35 -0.62
C ASN A 94 2.02 4.62 0.06
N VAL A 95 0.98 4.44 0.86
CA VAL A 95 0.41 5.47 1.70
C VAL A 95 0.55 4.99 3.13
N GLU A 96 1.27 5.76 3.93
CA GLU A 96 1.51 5.49 5.34
C GLU A 96 0.82 6.54 6.20
N SER A 97 0.46 6.16 7.42
CA SER A 97 0.06 7.10 8.45
C SER A 97 0.92 6.99 9.71
N ASP A 98 1.32 8.15 10.21
CA ASP A 98 2.01 8.30 11.50
C ASP A 98 1.01 8.08 12.67
N PRO A 99 1.46 7.64 13.86
CA PRO A 99 0.69 7.74 15.11
C PRO A 99 -0.12 9.04 15.29
N SER A 100 0.37 10.19 14.84
CA SER A 100 -0.36 11.47 14.87
C SER A 100 -1.56 11.55 13.91
N GLY A 101 -1.71 10.53 13.05
CA GLY A 101 -2.77 10.35 12.07
C GLY A 101 -2.54 11.10 10.75
N ARG A 102 -1.36 11.70 10.55
CA ARG A 102 -0.96 12.38 9.31
C ARG A 102 -0.66 11.35 8.22
N VAL A 103 -1.03 11.66 6.99
CA VAL A 103 -0.89 10.77 5.84
C VAL A 103 0.29 11.18 4.96
N TYR A 104 1.11 10.22 4.56
CA TYR A 104 2.29 10.39 3.73
C TYR A 104 2.26 9.43 2.55
N LEU A 105 2.71 9.87 1.38
CA LEU A 105 3.09 8.97 0.29
C LEU A 105 4.54 8.53 0.53
N THR A 106 4.78 7.23 0.53
CA THR A 106 6.12 6.67 0.70
C THR A 106 6.46 5.71 -0.43
N THR A 107 7.72 5.78 -0.86
CA THR A 107 8.32 4.75 -1.71
C THR A 107 9.30 3.94 -0.85
N LEU A 108 9.14 2.62 -0.89
CA LEU A 108 9.98 1.68 -0.17
C LEU A 108 10.84 0.93 -1.20
N SER A 109 12.15 1.09 -1.09
CA SER A 109 13.14 0.33 -1.84
C SER A 109 14.18 -0.25 -0.88
N GLY A 110 14.94 -1.24 -1.31
CA GLY A 110 16.08 -1.74 -0.56
C GLY A 110 16.99 -2.55 -1.47
N ASP A 111 18.03 -3.12 -0.88
CA ASP A 111 18.97 -3.97 -1.62
C ASP A 111 18.65 -5.46 -1.43
N CYS A 112 18.74 -6.21 -2.51
CA CYS A 112 18.54 -7.64 -2.54
C CYS A 112 19.77 -8.34 -1.92
N PRO A 113 19.60 -9.14 -0.85
CA PRO A 113 20.72 -9.83 -0.20
C PRO A 113 21.34 -10.93 -1.07
N VAL A 114 20.67 -11.35 -2.16
CA VAL A 114 21.09 -12.47 -3.02
C VAL A 114 21.90 -11.98 -4.22
N CYS A 115 21.39 -10.98 -4.94
CA CYS A 115 21.98 -10.50 -6.20
C CYS A 115 22.41 -9.03 -6.17
N ASN A 116 22.31 -8.37 -5.01
CA ASN A 116 22.61 -6.95 -4.83
C ASN A 116 21.82 -6.01 -5.77
N GLY A 117 20.70 -6.50 -6.33
CA GLY A 117 19.76 -5.72 -7.12
C GLY A 117 18.73 -4.99 -6.24
N GLU A 118 17.94 -4.09 -6.81
CA GLU A 118 16.92 -3.35 -6.06
C GLU A 118 15.74 -4.28 -5.69
N VAL A 119 15.18 -4.14 -4.48
CA VAL A 119 13.90 -4.75 -4.07
C VAL A 119 12.81 -3.71 -3.94
N LYS A 120 11.58 -4.07 -4.32
CA LYS A 120 10.37 -3.25 -4.21
C LYS A 120 9.21 -4.07 -3.67
N LEU A 121 8.16 -3.39 -3.20
CA LEU A 121 6.92 -4.06 -2.81
C LEU A 121 6.08 -4.40 -4.04
N LYS A 122 5.78 -5.68 -4.22
CA LYS A 122 4.94 -6.19 -5.32
C LYS A 122 3.75 -6.99 -4.84
N GLY A 123 2.68 -6.96 -5.64
CA GLY A 123 1.46 -7.71 -5.36
C GLY A 123 1.56 -9.07 -6.01
N VAL A 124 1.51 -10.13 -5.22
CA VAL A 124 1.56 -11.50 -5.73
C VAL A 124 0.33 -12.25 -5.25
N GLY A 125 -0.39 -12.87 -6.18
CA GLY A 125 -1.57 -13.68 -5.90
C GLY A 125 -2.67 -13.49 -6.96
N PRO A 126 -3.70 -14.35 -6.94
CA PRO A 126 -4.86 -14.20 -7.81
C PRO A 126 -5.60 -12.88 -7.46
N LYS A 127 -6.34 -12.31 -8.42
CA LYS A 127 -6.97 -10.97 -8.32
C LYS A 127 -7.73 -10.70 -6.99
N GLN A 128 -8.27 -11.73 -6.34
CA GLN A 128 -9.01 -11.64 -5.07
C GLN A 128 -8.15 -11.83 -3.80
N HIS A 129 -6.94 -12.38 -3.93
CA HIS A 129 -6.02 -12.65 -2.81
C HIS A 129 -4.61 -12.13 -3.08
N ILE A 130 -4.51 -10.88 -3.53
CA ILE A 130 -3.23 -10.21 -3.72
C ILE A 130 -2.57 -9.99 -2.35
N LYS A 131 -1.45 -10.67 -2.11
CA LYS A 131 -0.58 -10.42 -0.96
C LYS A 131 0.53 -9.46 -1.36
N THR A 132 0.86 -8.52 -0.47
CA THR A 132 2.04 -7.67 -0.66
C THR A 132 3.26 -8.46 -0.22
N VAL A 133 4.27 -8.51 -1.08
CA VAL A 133 5.55 -9.17 -0.81
C VAL A 133 6.69 -8.23 -1.20
N ILE A 134 7.84 -8.43 -0.59
CA ILE A 134 9.08 -7.79 -1.04
C ILE A 134 9.62 -8.64 -2.18
N GLN A 135 9.93 -8.04 -3.32
CA GLN A 135 10.40 -8.77 -4.50
C GLN A 135 11.55 -8.01 -5.16
N CYS A 136 12.58 -8.74 -5.57
CA CYS A 136 13.66 -8.16 -6.36
C CYS A 136 13.18 -7.75 -7.76
N THR A 137 13.68 -6.62 -8.26
CA THR A 137 13.40 -6.13 -9.61
C THR A 137 14.18 -6.91 -10.67
N ALA A 138 15.38 -7.40 -10.33
CA ALA A 138 16.24 -8.17 -11.23
C ALA A 138 15.82 -9.65 -11.34
N ASP A 139 15.43 -10.27 -10.22
CA ASP A 139 14.96 -11.65 -10.21
C ASP A 139 13.63 -11.79 -9.45
N SER A 140 12.61 -12.23 -10.17
CA SER A 140 11.27 -12.40 -9.61
C SER A 140 11.16 -13.57 -8.64
N THR A 141 12.11 -14.49 -8.58
CA THR A 141 12.15 -15.64 -7.65
C THR A 141 12.53 -15.21 -6.24
N HIS A 142 13.32 -14.14 -6.11
CA HIS A 142 13.71 -13.55 -4.83
C HIS A 142 12.52 -12.79 -4.23
N ARG A 143 11.79 -13.46 -3.34
CA ARG A 143 10.58 -12.93 -2.68
C ARG A 143 10.65 -13.15 -1.17
N TRP A 144 10.14 -12.17 -0.42
CA TRP A 144 9.98 -12.25 1.03
C TRP A 144 8.60 -11.77 1.45
N GLU A 145 8.11 -12.30 2.54
CA GLU A 145 6.85 -11.84 3.14
C GLU A 145 6.99 -10.40 3.65
N PHE A 146 6.05 -9.54 3.27
CA PHE A 146 5.98 -8.17 3.77
C PHE A 146 5.01 -8.09 4.94
N ASP A 147 5.52 -7.66 6.09
CA ASP A 147 4.71 -7.34 7.27
C ASP A 147 4.79 -5.84 7.56
N PRO A 148 3.70 -5.07 7.32
CA PRO A 148 3.68 -3.64 7.59
C PRO A 148 3.81 -3.30 9.08
N ALA A 149 3.52 -4.23 10.00
CA ALA A 149 3.65 -3.99 11.43
C ALA A 149 5.11 -3.92 11.90
N ARG A 150 6.05 -4.45 11.10
CA ARG A 150 7.51 -4.42 11.37
C ARG A 150 8.20 -3.21 10.76
N LEU A 151 7.49 -2.42 9.96
CA LEU A 151 8.03 -1.17 9.45
C LEU A 151 8.10 -0.18 10.62
N ASP A 152 9.27 0.40 10.86
CA ASP A 152 9.41 1.44 11.88
C ASP A 152 8.39 2.55 11.62
N LYS A 153 7.68 2.99 12.67
CA LYS A 153 6.68 4.04 12.52
C LYS A 153 7.38 5.34 12.10
N LEU A 154 6.77 6.05 11.15
CA LEU A 154 7.15 7.42 10.77
C LEU A 154 7.01 8.38 11.95
#